data_AF-A0ABC8ENB5-F1
#
_entry.id   AF-A0ABC8ENB5-F1
#
_cell.length_a   1.000
_cell.length_b   1.000
_cell.length_c   1.000
_cell.angle_alpha   90.00
_cell.angle_beta   90.00
_cell.angle_gamma   90.00
#
_symmetry.space_group_name_H-M   'P 1'
#
loop_
_entity.id
_entity.type
_entity.pdbx_description
1 polymer ?
#
loop_
_entity_poly.entity_id
_entity_poly.type
_entity_poly.pdbx_seq_one_letter_code
_entity_poly.pdbx_strand_id
1 'polypeptide(L)'
;MTVTVHPVPTANINAEPEAIIAGGSTTLSWSSAHADTVTIVPDIGEVSPSGSMEVSPSATTMYAITATGPGGTASADVTVT
;
A
#
# COMPACT_ATOMS: atom_id res chain seq x y z
N MET A 1 13.16 -22.54 25.87
CA MET A 1 12.31 -21.51 25.23
C MET A 1 13.07 -20.99 24.03
N THR A 2 12.58 -21.22 22.81
CA THR A 2 13.13 -20.59 21.61
C THR A 2 12.41 -19.27 21.39
N VAL A 3 13.15 -18.16 21.40
CA VAL A 3 12.61 -16.86 20.96
C VAL A 3 12.59 -16.91 19.44
N THR A 4 11.42 -17.13 18.85
CA THR A 4 11.24 -16.99 17.41
C THR A 4 11.27 -15.50 17.10
N VAL A 5 12.38 -15.02 16.53
CA VAL A 5 12.47 -13.64 16.04
C VAL A 5 11.69 -13.56 14.73
N HIS A 6 10.58 -12.83 14.72
CA HIS A 6 9.83 -12.59 13.50
C HIS A 6 10.46 -11.41 12.75
N PRO A 7 10.70 -11.53 11.43
CA PRO A 7 11.18 -10.41 10.64
C PRO A 7 10.13 -9.27 10.65
N VAL A 8 10.63 -8.02 10.72
CA VAL A 8 9.77 -6.84 10.68
C VAL A 8 9.10 -6.75 9.31
N PRO A 9 7.79 -6.49 9.23
CA PRO A 9 7.13 -6.28 7.96
C PRO A 9 7.73 -5.11 7.18
N THR A 10 7.60 -5.14 5.86
CA THR A 10 7.88 -3.99 5.00
C THR A 10 6.66 -3.69 4.15
N ALA A 11 6.45 -2.41 3.82
CA ALA A 11 5.38 -1.98 2.93
C ALA A 11 5.94 -0.88 2.01
N ASN A 12 5.64 -0.98 0.73
CA ASN A 12 5.97 0.01 -0.29
C ASN A 12 4.75 0.20 -1.17
N ILE A 13 4.47 1.44 -1.54
CA ILE A 13 3.39 1.83 -2.44
C ILE A 13 3.93 2.90 -3.39
N ASN A 14 3.54 2.83 -4.65
CA ASN A 14 3.95 3.74 -5.71
C ASN A 14 2.73 4.03 -6.60
N ALA A 15 2.67 5.22 -7.18
CA ALA A 15 1.63 5.58 -8.13
C ALA A 15 2.30 6.09 -9.42
N GLU A 16 1.92 5.52 -10.56
CA GLU A 16 2.47 5.92 -11.86
C GLU A 16 1.32 6.11 -12.86
N PRO A 17 1.02 7.35 -13.28
CA PRO A 17 1.63 8.64 -12.85
C PRO A 17 1.10 9.13 -11.48
N GLU A 18 1.93 9.82 -10.70
CA GLU A 18 1.49 10.48 -9.44
C GLU A 18 0.54 11.67 -9.70
N ALA A 19 0.61 12.28 -10.88
CA ALA A 19 -0.25 13.38 -11.27
C ALA A 19 -1.19 12.97 -12.41
N ILE A 20 -2.49 13.05 -12.17
CA ILE A 20 -3.52 12.76 -13.18
C ILE A 20 -4.35 14.00 -13.47
N ILE A 21 -4.65 14.21 -14.76
CA ILE A 21 -5.65 15.21 -15.16
C ILE A 21 -7.04 14.73 -14.73
N ALA A 22 -7.99 15.66 -14.57
CA ALA A 22 -9.37 15.30 -14.25
C ALA A 22 -9.94 14.30 -15.28
N GLY A 23 -10.38 13.13 -14.80
CA GLY A 23 -10.84 12.01 -15.63
C GLY A 23 -9.73 11.06 -16.12
N GLY A 24 -8.49 11.27 -15.69
CA GLY A 24 -7.38 10.34 -15.87
C GLY A 24 -7.40 9.20 -14.86
N SER A 25 -6.51 8.24 -15.06
CA SER A 25 -6.25 7.15 -14.13
C SER A 25 -4.76 7.01 -13.86
N THR A 26 -4.44 6.47 -12.68
CA THR A 26 -3.07 6.13 -12.27
C THR A 26 -3.00 4.66 -11.88
N THR A 27 -1.85 4.05 -12.11
CA THR A 27 -1.59 2.69 -11.64
C THR A 27 -0.92 2.76 -10.29
N LEU A 28 -1.68 2.41 -9.25
CA LEU A 28 -1.15 2.20 -7.92
C LEU A 28 -0.52 0.82 -7.86
N SER A 29 0.76 0.73 -7.49
CA SER A 29 1.49 -0.53 -7.34
C SER A 29 2.03 -0.63 -5.93
N TRP A 30 1.93 -1.80 -5.31
CA TRP A 30 2.41 -1.99 -3.95
C TRP A 30 3.11 -3.33 -3.76
N SER A 31 4.02 -3.36 -2.80
CA SER A 31 4.70 -4.57 -2.36
C SER A 31 4.98 -4.53 -0.87
N SER A 32 4.80 -5.66 -0.21
CA SER A 32 5.09 -5.86 1.20
C SER A 32 5.79 -7.18 1.40
N ALA A 33 6.61 -7.28 2.45
CA ALA A 33 7.24 -8.52 2.86
C ALA A 33 6.99 -8.76 4.35
N HIS A 34 6.97 -10.03 4.75
CA HIS A 34 6.79 -10.45 6.14
C HIS A 34 5.50 -9.91 6.79
N ALA A 35 4.47 -9.67 5.98
CA ALA A 35 3.15 -9.22 6.39
C ALA A 35 2.13 -10.33 6.11
N ASP A 36 1.22 -10.56 7.06
CA ASP A 36 0.09 -11.49 6.93
C ASP A 36 -1.11 -10.79 6.29
N THR A 37 -1.30 -9.51 6.62
CA THR A 37 -2.41 -8.69 6.13
C THR A 37 -1.89 -7.36 5.63
N VAL A 38 -2.47 -6.87 4.54
CA VAL A 38 -2.13 -5.58 3.95
C VAL A 38 -3.40 -4.83 3.63
N THR A 39 -3.47 -3.57 4.04
CA THR A 39 -4.63 -2.71 3.84
C THR A 39 -4.19 -1.41 3.22
N ILE A 40 -4.90 -0.95 2.19
CA ILE A 40 -4.67 0.34 1.55
C ILE A 40 -5.91 1.21 1.76
N VAL A 41 -5.71 2.46 2.16
CA VAL A 41 -6.77 3.45 2.38
C VAL A 41 -6.41 4.77 1.69
N PRO A 42 -7.38 5.58 1.22
CA PRO A 42 -8.82 5.32 1.20
C PRO A 42 -9.26 4.37 0.06
N ASP A 43 -10.50 3.89 0.13
CA ASP A 43 -11.26 3.13 -0.90
C ASP A 43 -10.85 1.69 -1.22
N ILE A 44 -9.57 1.32 -1.08
CA ILE A 44 -9.09 0.01 -1.53
C ILE A 44 -9.43 -1.10 -0.53
N GLY A 45 -9.13 -0.89 0.75
CA GLY A 45 -9.32 -1.88 1.80
C GLY A 45 -8.22 -2.94 1.83
N GLU A 46 -8.55 -4.17 2.22
CA GLU A 46 -7.59 -5.27 2.33
C GLU A 46 -7.18 -5.80 0.95
N VAL A 47 -5.88 -5.95 0.74
CA VAL A 47 -5.28 -6.38 -0.52
C VAL A 47 -4.24 -7.46 -0.29
N SER A 48 -3.88 -8.15 -1.37
CA SER A 48 -2.73 -9.05 -1.38
C SER A 48 -1.42 -8.31 -1.02
N PRO A 49 -0.43 -9.00 -0.43
CA PRO A 49 0.85 -8.42 -0.05
C PRO A 49 1.58 -7.65 -1.17
N SER A 50 1.37 -8.04 -2.42
CA SER A 50 1.88 -7.33 -3.59
C SER A 50 0.82 -7.34 -4.69
N GLY A 51 0.74 -6.24 -5.44
CA GLY A 51 -0.21 -6.10 -6.52
C GLY A 51 -0.14 -4.75 -7.21
N SER A 52 -1.01 -4.56 -8.18
CA SER A 52 -1.21 -3.30 -8.88
C SER A 52 -2.70 -3.11 -9.14
N MET A 53 -3.20 -1.88 -8.97
CA MET A 53 -4.57 -1.51 -9.26
C MET A 53 -4.64 -0.13 -9.90
N GLU A 54 -5.46 -0.03 -10.92
CA GLU A 54 -5.77 1.24 -11.55
C GLU A 54 -6.80 2.00 -10.71
N VAL A 55 -6.49 3.24 -10.34
CA VAL A 55 -7.35 4.14 -9.57
C VAL A 55 -7.53 5.46 -10.31
N SER A 56 -8.70 6.07 -10.15
CA SER A 56 -9.06 7.35 -10.79
C SER A 56 -9.64 8.33 -9.76
N PRO A 57 -8.83 8.79 -8.80
CA PRO A 57 -9.29 9.75 -7.81
C PRO A 57 -9.73 11.07 -8.48
N SER A 58 -10.83 11.64 -8.02
CA SER A 58 -11.40 12.89 -8.56
C SER A 58 -10.75 14.16 -8.01
N ALA A 59 -9.94 14.01 -6.95
CA ALA A 59 -9.19 15.05 -6.28
C ALA A 59 -7.88 14.46 -5.75
N THR A 60 -6.99 15.31 -5.24
CA THR A 60 -5.75 14.85 -4.62
C THR A 60 -6.04 13.89 -3.46
N THR A 61 -5.65 12.63 -3.65
CA THR A 61 -5.92 11.53 -2.70
C THR A 61 -4.60 10.93 -2.26
N MET A 62 -4.39 10.88 -0.95
CA MET A 62 -3.25 10.21 -0.33
C MET A 62 -3.61 8.76 -0.03
N TYR A 63 -2.96 7.82 -0.70
CA TYR A 63 -3.12 6.39 -0.46
C TYR A 63 -2.06 5.92 0.54
N ALA A 64 -2.51 5.44 1.70
CA ALA A 64 -1.68 4.85 2.73
C ALA A 64 -1.85 3.32 2.75
N ILE A 65 -0.73 2.60 2.66
CA ILE A 65 -0.65 1.16 2.84
C ILE A 65 -0.19 0.83 4.26
N THR A 66 -0.81 -0.18 4.87
CA THR A 66 -0.42 -0.73 6.18
C THR A 66 -0.31 -2.23 6.08
N ALA A 67 0.88 -2.75 6.35
CA ALA A 67 1.20 -4.17 6.32
C ALA A 67 1.44 -4.65 7.76
N THR A 68 0.63 -5.61 8.22
CA THR A 68 0.67 -6.15 9.57
C THR A 68 1.12 -7.61 9.54
N GLY A 69 2.08 -7.96 10.40
CA GLY A 69 2.62 -9.32 10.49
C GLY A 69 3.13 -9.64 11.89
N PRO A 70 3.71 -10.83 12.08
CA PRO A 70 4.07 -11.34 13.41
C PRO A 70 5.30 -10.62 14.00
N GLY A 71 6.03 -9.86 13.17
CA GLY A 71 7.15 -9.00 13.56
C GLY A 71 6.78 -7.53 13.82
N GLY A 72 5.50 -7.15 13.68
CA GLY A 72 5.01 -5.80 13.92
C GLY A 72 4.16 -5.26 12.77
N THR A 73 4.32 -3.98 12.46
CA THR A 73 3.56 -3.29 11.41
C THR A 73 4.47 -2.36 10.63
N ALA A 74 4.27 -2.28 9.32
CA ALA A 74 4.89 -1.29 8.45
C ALA A 74 3.83 -0.50 7.71
N SER A 75 4.07 0.79 7.50
CA SER A 75 3.20 1.65 6.71
C SER A 75 4.01 2.46 5.70
N ALA A 76 3.39 2.76 4.57
CA ALA A 76 3.91 3.67 3.56
C ALA A 76 2.73 4.45 2.94
N ASP A 77 3.02 5.53 2.24
CA ASP A 77 2.00 6.36 1.61
C ASP A 77 2.49 6.93 0.28
N VAL A 78 1.55 7.21 -0.62
CA VAL A 78 1.76 7.89 -1.88
C VAL A 78 0.63 8.88 -2.10
N THR A 79 0.97 10.08 -2.59
CA THR A 79 -0.03 11.11 -2.91
C THR A 79 -0.25 11.15 -4.40
N VAL A 80 -1.50 10.99 -4.82
CA VAL A 80 -1.92 11.16 -6.21
C VAL A 80 -2.61 12.51 -6.34
N THR A 81 -2.11 13.38 -7.22
CA THR A 81 -2.61 14.75 -7.43
C THR A 81 -3.42 14.91 -8.69
#